data_AF-A0A8H8SJI5-F1
#
_entry.id   AF-A0A8H8SJI5-F1
#
_cell.length_a   1.000
_cell.length_b   1.000
_cell.length_c   1.000
_cell.angle_alpha   90.00
_cell.angle_beta   90.00
_cell.angle_gamma   90.00
#
_symmetry.space_group_name_H-M   'P 1'
#
loop_
_entity.id
_entity.type
_entity.pdbx_description
1 polymer ?
#
loop_
_entity_poly.entity_id
_entity_poly.type
_entity_poly.pdbx_seq_one_letter_code
_entity_poly.pdbx_strand_id
1 'polypeptide(L)'
;MLGARLLITSLLSLGGLLASGRTIPPEFQHLQERQNTQYQGYGFVYFTGEDVTNGEQIYFAVSQGNDPLHWSTVNKGYAVLNSTLGTKGVRDPYIIRSPKNDKFYLIATDLRFASVNNWDTAGRTGSRSLAIWESPDLKTWSAQRLVQVSPATAGMTWAPEAVYDASTGHYIVFWASNLYAASDTNHTGASYSRIMYANTTDFKTFTPAQVYIDIGTAVIDTDVIYDAPTKTWHLNSKENGNIVQEKSSSFFGKWTIVTSGIGNSDIGSSEGPTVFLSNRYAGVYHLFVDDLSPRGYVPFETGNITSGVWKKSTNYALPTNPRHGTVFGITTQEMASLASL
;
A
#
# COMPACT_ATOMS: atom_id res chain seq x y z
N MET A 1 -14.21 -82.98 -5.64
CA MET A 1 -14.59 -82.83 -4.23
C MET A 1 -13.62 -81.86 -3.58
N LEU A 2 -14.15 -80.79 -2.96
CA LEU A 2 -13.51 -79.82 -2.05
C LEU A 2 -12.21 -79.16 -2.57
N GLY A 3 -12.09 -77.85 -2.77
CA GLY A 3 -12.67 -76.74 -2.00
C GLY A 3 -11.53 -76.06 -1.24
N ALA A 4 -10.95 -75.00 -1.81
CA ALA A 4 -10.14 -74.03 -1.06
C ALA A 4 -10.33 -72.64 -1.68
N ARG A 5 -11.17 -71.84 -1.01
CA ARG A 5 -11.28 -70.39 -1.16
C ARG A 5 -10.10 -69.74 -0.45
N LEU A 6 -9.49 -68.71 -1.04
CA LEU A 6 -8.92 -67.63 -0.26
C LEU A 6 -9.21 -66.29 -0.95
N LEU A 7 -9.86 -65.42 -0.18
CA LEU A 7 -10.27 -64.06 -0.55
C LEU A 7 -9.05 -63.19 -0.81
N ILE A 8 -9.06 -62.42 -1.90
CA ILE A 8 -8.25 -61.20 -2.01
C ILE A 8 -9.20 -60.03 -1.78
N THR A 9 -9.12 -59.48 -0.57
CA THR A 9 -9.76 -58.23 -0.15
C THR A 9 -9.12 -57.04 -0.84
N SER A 10 -9.96 -56.22 -1.45
CA SER A 10 -9.69 -54.84 -1.84
C SER A 10 -9.37 -53.96 -0.63
N LEU A 11 -8.28 -53.19 -0.70
CA LEU A 11 -8.19 -51.91 0.00
C LEU A 11 -7.64 -50.87 -0.98
N LEU A 12 -8.51 -49.90 -1.33
CA LEU A 12 -8.08 -48.60 -1.83
C LEU A 12 -7.40 -47.86 -0.67
N SER A 13 -6.19 -47.35 -0.90
CA SER A 13 -5.65 -46.21 -0.15
C SER A 13 -5.32 -45.10 -1.14
N LEU A 14 -6.15 -44.07 -1.10
CA LEU A 14 -6.01 -42.78 -1.75
C LEU A 14 -4.99 -41.93 -0.96
N GLY A 15 -4.12 -41.21 -1.65
CA GLY A 15 -3.20 -40.22 -1.08
C GLY A 15 -1.82 -40.35 -1.75
N GLY A 16 -1.39 -39.50 -2.67
CA GLY A 16 -1.62 -38.07 -2.76
C GLY A 16 -0.28 -37.39 -2.52
N LEU A 17 0.52 -37.21 -3.59
CA LEU A 17 1.56 -36.18 -3.64
C LEU A 17 1.85 -35.89 -5.12
N LEU A 18 0.91 -35.22 -5.79
CA LEU A 18 1.27 -34.46 -6.98
C LEU A 18 1.96 -33.20 -6.48
N ALA A 19 3.28 -33.17 -6.64
CA ALA A 19 4.04 -31.93 -6.66
C ALA A 19 3.48 -31.07 -7.81
N SER A 20 2.54 -30.17 -7.49
CA SER A 20 2.14 -29.13 -8.41
C SER A 20 3.27 -28.10 -8.44
N GLY A 21 4.23 -28.32 -9.34
CA GLY A 21 5.07 -27.25 -9.84
C GLY A 21 4.16 -26.15 -10.34
N ARG A 22 4.09 -25.02 -9.63
CA ARG A 22 3.45 -23.81 -10.13
C ARG A 22 4.33 -23.28 -11.25
N THR A 23 3.98 -23.61 -12.48
CA THR A 23 4.35 -22.78 -13.63
C THR A 23 3.68 -21.43 -13.42
N ILE A 24 4.48 -20.41 -13.13
CA ILE A 24 4.04 -19.02 -12.98
C ILE A 24 3.51 -18.57 -14.36
N PRO A 25 2.23 -18.21 -14.50
CA PRO A 25 1.73 -17.70 -15.76
C PRO A 25 2.43 -16.38 -16.12
N PRO A 26 2.79 -16.15 -17.39
CA PRO A 26 3.47 -14.93 -17.85
C PRO A 26 2.56 -13.66 -17.84
N GLU A 27 1.43 -13.68 -17.14
CA GLU A 27 0.31 -12.75 -17.38
C GLU A 27 0.32 -11.44 -16.56
N PHE A 28 1.23 -11.28 -15.60
CA PHE A 28 1.34 -10.04 -14.80
C PHE A 28 2.22 -8.93 -15.41
N GLN A 29 2.46 -8.96 -16.73
CA GLN A 29 3.25 -7.93 -17.44
C GLN A 29 2.45 -6.66 -17.80
N HIS A 30 1.18 -6.56 -17.39
CA HIS A 30 0.26 -5.50 -17.82
C HIS A 30 -0.48 -4.83 -16.65
N LEU A 31 0.22 -4.39 -15.59
CA LEU A 31 -0.36 -3.37 -14.69
C LEU A 31 -0.11 -1.99 -15.32
N GLN A 32 -1.05 -1.05 -15.16
CA GLN A 32 -0.97 0.26 -15.80
C GLN A 32 0.31 1.02 -15.36
N GLU A 33 1.11 1.50 -16.32
CA GLU A 33 2.25 2.36 -16.04
C GLU A 33 1.78 3.65 -15.34
N ARG A 34 2.40 3.97 -14.20
CA ARG A 34 2.09 5.18 -13.41
C ARG A 34 2.65 6.48 -14.03
N GLN A 35 3.16 6.43 -15.28
CA GLN A 35 3.70 7.60 -15.99
C GLN A 35 2.93 7.84 -17.29
N ASN A 36 2.41 9.05 -17.47
CA ASN A 36 1.65 9.47 -18.66
C ASN A 36 2.14 10.85 -19.11
N THR A 37 2.40 11.02 -20.41
CA THR A 37 2.82 12.32 -20.99
C THR A 37 1.79 13.44 -20.85
N GLN A 38 0.56 13.10 -20.47
CA GLN A 38 -0.52 14.05 -20.16
C GLN A 38 -0.43 14.64 -18.75
N TYR A 39 0.40 14.07 -17.86
CA TYR A 39 0.55 14.58 -16.51
C TYR A 39 1.37 15.87 -16.49
N GLN A 40 0.81 16.87 -15.82
CA GLN A 40 1.39 18.22 -15.71
C GLN A 40 1.77 18.59 -14.27
N GLY A 41 1.60 17.65 -13.35
CA GLY A 41 2.10 17.72 -11.99
C GLY A 41 1.70 16.49 -11.19
N TYR A 42 1.68 16.64 -9.88
CA TYR A 42 1.42 15.56 -8.93
C TYR A 42 0.37 15.99 -7.92
N GLY A 43 -0.48 15.04 -7.55
CA GLY A 43 -1.30 15.09 -6.36
C GLY A 43 -0.60 14.33 -5.24
N PHE A 44 -0.82 14.77 -4.00
CA PHE A 44 -0.34 14.10 -2.81
C PHE A 44 -1.48 13.96 -1.81
N VAL A 45 -1.82 12.72 -1.47
CA VAL A 45 -2.76 12.38 -0.39
C VAL A 45 -1.99 11.95 0.84
N TYR A 46 -2.32 12.48 2.00
CA TYR A 46 -1.59 12.23 3.24
C TYR A 46 -2.47 12.49 4.47
N PHE A 47 -1.96 12.15 5.66
CA PHE A 47 -2.49 12.60 6.94
C PHE A 47 -1.39 13.36 7.71
N THR A 48 -1.72 14.03 8.81
CA THR A 48 -0.77 14.95 9.50
C THR A 48 -0.34 14.51 10.90
N GLY A 49 -0.72 13.29 11.30
CA GLY A 49 -0.31 12.69 12.57
C GLY A 49 -1.31 12.92 13.71
N GLU A 50 -1.15 12.10 14.75
CA GLU A 50 -1.96 12.10 15.97
C GLU A 50 -1.75 13.33 16.87
N ASP A 51 -0.59 13.99 16.76
CA ASP A 51 -0.23 15.17 17.55
C ASP A 51 -0.85 16.47 17.02
N VAL A 52 -1.48 16.41 15.84
CA VAL A 52 -2.16 17.55 15.21
C VAL A 52 -3.67 17.42 15.44
N THR A 53 -4.32 18.53 15.81
CA THR A 53 -5.78 18.54 15.92
C THR A 53 -6.41 18.23 14.56
N ASN A 54 -7.26 17.21 14.51
CA ASN A 54 -7.81 16.62 13.28
C ASN A 54 -6.77 16.05 12.32
N GLY A 55 -5.56 15.72 12.80
CA GLY A 55 -4.49 15.26 11.93
C GLY A 55 -4.63 13.84 11.41
N GLU A 56 -5.46 13.01 12.05
CA GLU A 56 -5.84 11.66 11.59
C GLU A 56 -7.06 11.72 10.64
N GLN A 57 -6.96 12.56 9.61
CA GLN A 57 -7.93 12.77 8.54
C GLN A 57 -7.19 12.86 7.20
N ILE A 58 -7.89 12.87 6.06
CA ILE A 58 -7.22 12.91 4.75
C ILE A 58 -7.04 14.34 4.26
N TYR A 59 -5.79 14.69 3.99
CA TYR A 59 -5.34 15.96 3.43
C TYR A 59 -4.83 15.75 2.01
N PHE A 60 -4.87 16.83 1.23
CA PHE A 60 -4.40 16.84 -0.15
C PHE A 60 -3.44 18.02 -0.36
N ALA A 61 -2.49 17.82 -1.27
CA ALA A 61 -1.66 18.88 -1.83
C ALA A 61 -1.46 18.65 -3.32
N VAL A 62 -1.07 19.71 -4.02
CA VAL A 62 -0.68 19.67 -5.43
C VAL A 62 0.74 20.18 -5.56
N SER A 63 1.50 19.62 -6.51
CA SER A 63 2.83 20.14 -6.82
C SER A 63 2.75 21.53 -7.45
N GLN A 64 3.78 22.35 -7.24
CA GLN A 64 3.97 23.62 -7.92
C GLN A 64 4.47 23.35 -9.34
N GLY A 65 3.55 23.32 -10.30
CA GLY A 65 3.85 22.87 -11.66
C GLY A 65 4.21 21.38 -11.67
N ASN A 66 5.11 20.98 -12.58
CA ASN A 66 5.52 19.58 -12.72
C ASN A 66 6.79 19.26 -11.90
N ASP A 67 6.82 19.71 -10.64
CA ASP A 67 7.94 19.57 -9.71
C ASP A 67 7.53 18.73 -8.50
N PRO A 68 8.06 17.51 -8.32
CA PRO A 68 7.69 16.68 -7.19
C PRO A 68 8.27 17.17 -5.85
N LEU A 69 9.14 18.19 -5.82
CA LEU A 69 9.78 18.65 -4.58
C LEU A 69 9.12 19.87 -3.94
N HIS A 70 8.25 20.59 -4.65
CA HIS A 70 7.60 21.80 -4.14
C HIS A 70 6.08 21.67 -4.23
N TRP A 71 5.40 21.92 -3.11
CA TRP A 71 3.98 21.63 -2.96
C TRP A 71 3.18 22.85 -2.50
N SER A 72 1.88 22.80 -2.73
CA SER A 72 0.90 23.73 -2.19
C SER A 72 -0.24 22.92 -1.60
N THR A 73 -0.60 23.21 -0.35
CA THR A 73 -1.79 22.63 0.28
C THR A 73 -3.04 23.12 -0.43
N VAL A 74 -4.07 22.28 -0.48
CA VAL A 74 -5.40 22.66 -0.99
C VAL A 74 -6.39 22.80 0.17
N ASN A 75 -7.63 23.24 -0.11
CA ASN A 75 -8.67 23.44 0.91
C ASN A 75 -8.19 24.29 2.10
N LYS A 76 -7.37 25.31 1.83
CA LYS A 76 -6.74 26.19 2.84
C LYS A 76 -5.91 25.45 3.91
N GLY A 77 -5.45 24.23 3.60
CA GLY A 77 -4.72 23.37 4.53
C GLY A 77 -5.59 22.56 5.49
N TYR A 78 -6.92 22.56 5.33
CA TYR A 78 -7.82 21.70 6.11
C TYR A 78 -8.01 20.33 5.45
N ALA A 79 -8.39 19.34 6.26
CA ALA A 79 -8.72 18.00 5.78
C ALA A 79 -9.82 18.07 4.71
N VAL A 80 -9.64 17.32 3.62
CA VAL A 80 -10.59 17.20 2.51
C VAL A 80 -11.61 16.10 2.81
N LEU A 81 -11.16 14.97 3.37
CA LEU A 81 -12.04 13.87 3.78
C LEU A 81 -11.93 13.64 5.28
N ASN A 82 -13.09 13.60 5.93
CA ASN A 82 -13.20 13.30 7.35
C ASN A 82 -13.80 11.91 7.54
N SER A 83 -13.14 11.10 8.36
CA SER A 83 -13.65 9.84 8.86
C SER A 83 -14.70 10.08 9.94
N THR A 84 -15.91 9.61 9.68
CA THR A 84 -17.06 9.68 10.59
C THR A 84 -17.51 8.30 11.07
N LEU A 85 -16.99 7.24 10.45
CA LEU A 85 -17.24 5.84 10.77
C LEU A 85 -16.03 5.21 11.49
N GLY A 86 -16.23 4.02 12.06
CA GLY A 86 -15.13 3.22 12.62
C GLY A 86 -14.47 3.91 13.81
N THR A 87 -13.16 4.03 13.77
CA THR A 87 -12.40 4.72 14.83
C THR A 87 -12.50 6.24 14.74
N LYS A 88 -13.12 6.78 13.67
CA LYS A 88 -13.25 8.23 13.38
C LYS A 88 -11.91 8.94 13.18
N GLY A 89 -10.91 8.17 12.77
CA GLY A 89 -9.61 8.65 12.33
C GLY A 89 -9.13 7.75 11.21
N VAL A 90 -8.38 8.32 10.28
CA VAL A 90 -7.81 7.59 9.15
C VAL A 90 -6.35 7.97 8.95
N ARG A 91 -5.56 6.98 8.52
CA ARG A 91 -4.12 7.07 8.30
C ARG A 91 -3.76 6.40 6.97
N ASP A 92 -2.55 6.67 6.49
CA ASP A 92 -1.92 5.94 5.38
C ASP A 92 -2.81 5.87 4.11
N PRO A 93 -3.32 7.01 3.59
CA PRO A 93 -4.18 6.97 2.41
C PRO A 93 -3.40 6.57 1.17
N TYR A 94 -3.98 5.63 0.42
CA TYR A 94 -3.56 5.26 -0.91
C TYR A 94 -4.65 5.58 -1.94
N ILE A 95 -4.24 6.13 -3.08
CA ILE A 95 -5.15 6.50 -4.16
C ILE A 95 -4.75 5.85 -5.47
N ILE A 96 -5.75 5.30 -6.16
CA ILE A 96 -5.58 4.68 -7.48
C ILE A 96 -6.63 5.17 -8.46
N ARG A 97 -6.17 5.56 -9.65
CA ARG A 97 -7.05 5.86 -10.79
C ARG A 97 -7.59 4.55 -11.36
N SER A 98 -8.88 4.51 -11.63
CA SER A 98 -9.48 3.40 -12.36
C SER A 98 -9.20 3.50 -13.85
N PRO A 99 -8.75 2.41 -14.50
CA PRO A 99 -8.60 2.39 -15.95
C PRO A 99 -9.92 2.16 -16.69
N LYS A 100 -11.05 1.97 -15.98
CA LYS A 100 -12.33 1.56 -16.59
C LYS A 100 -13.41 2.64 -16.62
N ASN A 101 -13.37 3.60 -15.70
CA ASN A 101 -14.52 4.50 -15.45
C ASN A 101 -14.11 5.91 -15.00
N ASP A 102 -12.90 6.34 -15.37
CA ASP A 102 -12.40 7.71 -15.17
C ASP A 102 -12.63 8.27 -13.76
N LYS A 103 -12.49 7.42 -12.74
CA LYS A 103 -12.61 7.81 -11.34
C LYS A 103 -11.42 7.35 -10.52
N PHE A 104 -11.35 7.83 -9.30
CA PHE A 104 -10.34 7.51 -8.31
C PHE A 104 -10.96 6.74 -7.17
N TYR A 105 -10.22 5.77 -6.66
CA TYR A 105 -10.50 5.10 -5.39
C TYR A 105 -9.45 5.53 -4.39
N LEU A 106 -9.90 5.96 -3.21
CA LEU A 106 -9.03 6.21 -2.06
C LEU A 106 -9.34 5.18 -0.99
N ILE A 107 -8.31 4.47 -0.54
CA ILE A 107 -8.36 3.51 0.57
C ILE A 107 -7.44 4.00 1.69
N ALA A 108 -7.79 3.74 2.94
CA ALA A 108 -7.01 4.19 4.09
C ALA A 108 -7.17 3.23 5.28
N THR A 109 -6.20 3.27 6.18
CA THR A 109 -6.28 2.64 7.51
C THR A 109 -7.39 3.28 8.32
N ASP A 110 -8.35 2.49 8.85
CA ASP A 110 -9.31 2.96 9.86
C ASP A 110 -8.67 2.88 11.26
N LEU A 111 -7.96 3.95 11.63
CA LEU A 111 -7.31 4.09 12.94
C LEU A 111 -7.29 5.55 13.40
N ARG A 112 -7.80 5.77 14.62
CA ARG A 112 -7.58 6.97 15.40
C ARG A 112 -6.64 6.65 16.54
N PHE A 113 -5.34 6.69 16.27
CA PHE A 113 -4.30 6.38 17.25
C PHE A 113 -4.37 7.30 18.46
N ALA A 114 -4.72 8.58 18.29
CA ALA A 114 -4.87 9.52 19.42
C ALA A 114 -5.91 9.04 20.47
N SER A 115 -6.85 8.17 20.09
CA SER A 115 -7.83 7.58 21.02
C SER A 115 -7.40 6.24 21.62
N VAL A 116 -6.49 5.51 20.96
CA VAL A 116 -5.99 4.20 21.42
C VAL A 116 -4.70 4.36 22.24
N ASN A 117 -3.78 5.20 21.76
CA ASN A 117 -2.50 5.57 22.35
C ASN A 117 -1.64 4.37 22.82
N ASN A 118 -1.73 3.26 22.08
CA ASN A 118 -0.94 2.06 22.34
C ASN A 118 -0.86 1.22 21.06
N TRP A 119 0.34 1.10 20.49
CA TRP A 119 0.56 0.38 19.23
C TRP A 119 0.33 -1.13 19.34
N ASP A 120 0.60 -1.74 20.50
CA ASP A 120 0.33 -3.17 20.72
C ASP A 120 -1.19 -3.43 20.74
N THR A 121 -1.96 -2.61 21.46
CA THR A 121 -3.43 -2.67 21.44
C THR A 121 -3.97 -2.45 20.02
N ALA A 122 -3.50 -1.41 19.33
CA ALA A 122 -3.95 -1.09 17.98
C ALA A 122 -3.62 -2.22 16.98
N GLY A 123 -2.48 -2.90 17.16
CA GLY A 123 -2.05 -4.01 16.32
C GLY A 123 -2.66 -5.37 16.70
N ARG A 124 -3.22 -5.52 17.90
CA ARG A 124 -3.90 -6.76 18.35
C ARG A 124 -5.39 -6.73 18.07
N THR A 125 -6.05 -5.61 18.35
CA THR A 125 -7.52 -5.51 18.34
C THR A 125 -7.99 -4.26 17.60
N GLY A 126 -7.26 -3.86 16.56
CA GLY A 126 -7.58 -2.72 15.71
C GLY A 126 -8.70 -2.99 14.71
N SER A 127 -8.99 -1.98 13.89
CA SER A 127 -9.96 -2.14 12.80
C SER A 127 -9.44 -3.15 11.78
N ARG A 128 -10.34 -4.02 11.32
CA ARG A 128 -10.10 -5.01 10.26
C ARG A 128 -10.68 -4.57 8.91
N SER A 129 -10.99 -3.28 8.81
CA SER A 129 -11.67 -2.66 7.68
C SER A 129 -10.80 -1.63 6.99
N LEU A 130 -11.04 -1.48 5.69
CA LEU A 130 -10.58 -0.35 4.91
C LEU A 130 -11.60 0.79 5.00
N ALA A 131 -11.13 2.01 5.21
CA ALA A 131 -11.91 3.21 4.92
C ALA A 131 -11.78 3.55 3.44
N ILE A 132 -12.90 3.72 2.74
CA ILE A 132 -12.93 3.83 1.28
C ILE A 132 -13.80 5.01 0.83
N TRP A 133 -13.27 5.78 -0.11
CA TRP A 133 -13.98 6.79 -0.87
C TRP A 133 -13.75 6.61 -2.37
N GLU A 134 -14.65 7.13 -3.20
CA GLU A 134 -14.46 7.24 -4.64
C GLU A 134 -14.80 8.65 -5.12
N SER A 135 -14.12 9.10 -6.17
CA SER A 135 -14.32 10.44 -6.76
C SER A 135 -14.12 10.41 -8.27
N PRO A 136 -14.99 11.02 -9.09
CA PRO A 136 -14.77 11.14 -10.52
C PRO A 136 -13.75 12.24 -10.89
N ASP A 137 -13.45 13.17 -9.98
CA ASP A 137 -12.77 14.43 -10.32
C ASP A 137 -11.77 14.91 -9.24
N LEU A 138 -11.49 14.09 -8.22
CA LEU A 138 -10.68 14.41 -7.02
C LEU A 138 -11.24 15.52 -6.13
N LYS A 139 -12.43 16.04 -6.45
CA LYS A 139 -13.08 17.16 -5.75
C LYS A 139 -14.38 16.73 -5.09
N THR A 140 -15.22 16.05 -5.84
CA THR A 140 -16.50 15.51 -5.44
C THR A 140 -16.28 14.09 -4.96
N TRP A 141 -16.46 13.83 -3.67
CA TRP A 141 -16.21 12.52 -3.09
C TRP A 141 -17.51 11.85 -2.65
N SER A 142 -17.55 10.52 -2.76
CA SER A 142 -18.62 9.70 -2.19
C SER A 142 -18.71 9.85 -0.66
N ALA A 143 -19.77 9.34 -0.06
CA ALA A 143 -19.75 9.06 1.38
C ALA A 143 -18.65 8.05 1.73
N GLN A 144 -18.11 8.13 2.94
CA GLN A 144 -17.18 7.13 3.49
C GLN A 144 -17.86 5.76 3.54
N ARG A 145 -17.11 4.72 3.18
CA ARG A 145 -17.48 3.32 3.44
C ARG A 145 -16.42 2.67 4.32
N LEU A 146 -16.85 1.79 5.21
CA LEU A 146 -15.97 0.83 5.87
C LEU A 146 -16.26 -0.56 5.33
N VAL A 147 -15.22 -1.22 4.83
CA VAL A 147 -15.34 -2.59 4.29
C VAL A 147 -14.37 -3.48 5.06
N GLN A 148 -14.90 -4.43 5.81
CA GLN A 148 -14.08 -5.42 6.52
C GLN A 148 -13.47 -6.40 5.51
N VAL A 149 -12.15 -6.40 5.40
CA VAL A 149 -11.40 -7.24 4.46
C VAL A 149 -10.54 -8.29 5.17
N SER A 150 -10.15 -8.01 6.41
CA SER A 150 -9.30 -8.92 7.18
C SER A 150 -10.10 -10.00 7.93
N PRO A 151 -9.55 -11.23 8.04
CA PRO A 151 -10.23 -12.35 8.69
C PRO A 151 -10.37 -12.14 10.22
N ALA A 152 -11.09 -13.04 10.89
CA ALA A 152 -11.21 -13.04 12.36
C ALA A 152 -9.88 -13.17 13.10
N THR A 153 -8.90 -13.83 12.48
CA THR A 153 -7.56 -14.07 13.02
C THR A 153 -6.60 -12.89 12.85
N ALA A 154 -7.02 -11.81 12.18
CA ALA A 154 -6.21 -10.64 11.94
C ALA A 154 -6.34 -9.65 13.09
N GLY A 155 -5.24 -9.02 13.49
CA GLY A 155 -5.25 -7.97 14.49
C GLY A 155 -5.72 -6.61 13.96
N MET A 156 -5.44 -6.31 12.68
CA MET A 156 -5.70 -4.99 12.08
C MET A 156 -5.64 -5.02 10.54
N THR A 157 -5.88 -3.88 9.90
CA THR A 157 -5.72 -3.66 8.44
C THR A 157 -5.05 -2.31 8.24
N TRP A 158 -3.73 -2.30 8.08
CA TRP A 158 -2.92 -1.07 8.08
C TRP A 158 -2.19 -0.84 6.76
N ALA A 159 -1.96 0.43 6.43
CA ALA A 159 -1.25 0.91 5.26
C ALA A 159 -1.66 0.19 3.97
N PRO A 160 -2.95 0.29 3.58
CA PRO A 160 -3.44 -0.43 2.42
C PRO A 160 -2.98 0.22 1.12
N GLU A 161 -2.63 -0.61 0.17
CA GLU A 161 -2.26 -0.22 -1.19
C GLU A 161 -3.00 -1.06 -2.23
N ALA A 162 -2.96 -0.64 -3.49
CA ALA A 162 -3.57 -1.39 -4.57
C ALA A 162 -2.80 -1.27 -5.89
N VAL A 163 -2.70 -2.39 -6.61
CA VAL A 163 -2.30 -2.40 -8.02
C VAL A 163 -3.44 -2.92 -8.88
N TYR A 164 -3.56 -2.44 -10.12
CA TYR A 164 -4.57 -2.93 -11.06
C TYR A 164 -3.96 -3.90 -12.06
N ASP A 165 -4.51 -5.11 -12.11
CA ASP A 165 -4.16 -6.15 -13.07
C ASP A 165 -5.10 -6.15 -14.26
N ALA A 166 -4.59 -5.69 -15.41
CA ALA A 166 -5.36 -5.63 -16.64
C ALA A 166 -5.68 -7.01 -17.23
N SER A 167 -4.87 -8.04 -16.94
CA SER A 167 -5.08 -9.38 -17.48
C SER A 167 -6.32 -10.04 -16.87
N THR A 168 -6.51 -9.87 -15.57
CA THR A 168 -7.66 -10.41 -14.84
C THR A 168 -8.78 -9.38 -14.63
N GLY A 169 -8.48 -8.09 -14.80
CA GLY A 169 -9.42 -6.99 -14.63
C GLY A 169 -9.73 -6.65 -13.16
N HIS A 170 -8.90 -7.11 -12.23
CA HIS A 170 -9.03 -6.91 -10.78
C HIS A 170 -8.00 -5.92 -10.25
N TYR A 171 -8.34 -5.27 -9.15
CA TYR A 171 -7.39 -4.66 -8.24
C TYR A 171 -6.91 -5.72 -7.26
N ILE A 172 -5.59 -5.79 -7.06
CA ILE A 172 -4.97 -6.53 -5.98
C ILE A 172 -4.73 -5.50 -4.88
N VAL A 173 -5.48 -5.62 -3.78
CA VAL A 173 -5.36 -4.72 -2.61
C VAL A 173 -4.57 -5.45 -1.54
N PHE A 174 -3.56 -4.82 -0.97
CA PHE A 174 -2.65 -5.43 -0.01
C PHE A 174 -2.38 -4.50 1.17
N TRP A 175 -2.12 -5.06 2.35
CA TRP A 175 -2.04 -4.32 3.62
C TRP A 175 -1.30 -5.12 4.68
N ALA A 176 -0.82 -4.46 5.73
CA ALA A 176 -0.18 -5.12 6.87
C ALA A 176 -1.22 -5.61 7.91
N SER A 177 -0.99 -6.81 8.45
CA SER A 177 -1.73 -7.34 9.60
C SER A 177 -0.88 -8.28 10.45
N ASN A 178 -1.04 -8.19 11.77
CA ASN A 178 -0.71 -9.26 12.70
C ASN A 178 -1.70 -10.42 12.50
N LEU A 179 -1.24 -11.66 12.55
CA LEU A 179 -2.09 -12.84 12.41
C LEU A 179 -1.90 -13.78 13.60
N TYR A 180 -3.03 -14.16 14.20
CA TYR A 180 -3.10 -15.03 15.37
C TYR A 180 -3.65 -16.41 14.98
N ALA A 181 -3.40 -17.40 15.83
CA ALA A 181 -4.00 -18.72 15.66
C ALA A 181 -5.53 -18.61 15.76
N ALA A 182 -6.27 -19.44 15.02
CA ALA A 182 -7.74 -19.44 15.09
C ALA A 182 -8.28 -19.76 16.50
N SER A 183 -7.50 -20.45 17.33
CA SER A 183 -7.81 -20.73 18.73
C SER A 183 -7.52 -19.56 19.68
N ASP A 184 -6.68 -18.60 19.28
CA ASP A 184 -6.35 -17.40 20.05
C ASP A 184 -7.32 -16.27 19.70
N THR A 185 -8.58 -16.42 20.10
CA THR A 185 -9.63 -15.43 19.79
C THR A 185 -9.45 -14.09 20.49
N ASN A 186 -8.54 -14.00 21.46
CA ASN A 186 -8.24 -12.79 22.21
C ASN A 186 -6.94 -12.10 21.74
N HIS A 187 -6.25 -12.66 20.75
CA HIS A 187 -5.02 -12.13 20.18
C HIS A 187 -3.92 -11.84 21.22
N THR A 188 -3.76 -12.73 22.21
CA THR A 188 -2.78 -12.56 23.30
C THR A 188 -1.42 -13.17 22.97
N GLY A 189 -1.35 -14.08 21.99
CA GLY A 189 -0.12 -14.71 21.55
C GLY A 189 0.87 -13.74 20.91
N ALA A 190 2.12 -14.19 20.73
CA ALA A 190 3.10 -13.45 19.95
C ALA A 190 2.69 -13.46 18.46
N SER A 191 2.84 -12.31 17.80
CA SER A 191 2.63 -12.16 16.36
C SER A 191 3.58 -11.09 15.83
N TYR A 192 3.69 -11.02 14.52
CA TYR A 192 4.32 -9.95 13.77
C TYR A 192 3.48 -9.64 12.52
N SER A 193 3.69 -8.45 11.96
CA SER A 193 2.98 -8.01 10.76
C SER A 193 3.44 -8.79 9.53
N ARG A 194 2.46 -9.29 8.78
CA ARG A 194 2.63 -9.85 7.43
C ARG A 194 1.82 -9.01 6.46
N ILE A 195 2.18 -9.06 5.19
CA ILE A 195 1.37 -8.43 4.15
C ILE A 195 0.31 -9.43 3.71
N MET A 196 -0.95 -9.01 3.82
CA MET A 196 -2.12 -9.71 3.33
C MET A 196 -2.54 -9.11 1.99
N TYR A 197 -3.30 -9.84 1.19
CA TYR A 197 -3.95 -9.29 0.00
C TYR A 197 -5.33 -9.89 -0.26
N ALA A 198 -6.16 -9.14 -0.98
CA ALA A 198 -7.43 -9.60 -1.55
C ALA A 198 -7.69 -8.90 -2.89
N ASN A 199 -8.45 -9.57 -3.76
CA ASN A 199 -8.83 -9.02 -5.05
C ASN A 199 -10.21 -8.34 -4.97
N THR A 200 -10.38 -7.27 -5.75
CA THR A 200 -11.67 -6.60 -5.94
C THR A 200 -11.80 -6.06 -7.37
N THR A 201 -13.01 -5.85 -7.87
CA THR A 201 -13.23 -5.10 -9.12
C THR A 201 -13.76 -3.69 -8.88
N ASP A 202 -14.23 -3.40 -7.67
CA ASP A 202 -15.09 -2.25 -7.41
C ASP A 202 -14.86 -1.56 -6.05
N PHE A 203 -13.95 -2.09 -5.22
CA PHE A 203 -13.71 -1.66 -3.84
C PHE A 203 -14.96 -1.73 -2.95
N LYS A 204 -15.92 -2.59 -3.27
CA LYS A 204 -17.11 -2.89 -2.44
C LYS A 204 -17.08 -4.35 -2.00
N THR A 205 -16.74 -5.25 -2.93
CA THR A 205 -16.66 -6.68 -2.69
C THR A 205 -15.22 -7.15 -2.83
N PHE A 206 -14.76 -7.98 -1.91
CA PHE A 206 -13.39 -8.48 -1.87
C PHE A 206 -13.42 -10.00 -1.80
N THR A 207 -12.44 -10.64 -2.43
CA THR A 207 -12.18 -12.07 -2.20
C THR A 207 -11.72 -12.27 -0.75
N PRO A 208 -11.80 -13.50 -0.21
CA PRO A 208 -11.14 -13.82 1.05
C PRO A 208 -9.65 -13.44 1.01
N ALA A 209 -9.17 -12.79 2.06
CA ALA A 209 -7.78 -12.36 2.15
C ALA A 209 -6.82 -13.56 2.29
N GLN A 210 -5.64 -13.43 1.71
CA GLN A 210 -4.56 -14.41 1.77
C GLN A 210 -3.26 -13.74 2.20
N VAL A 211 -2.33 -14.50 2.76
CA VAL A 211 -0.97 -14.00 3.01
C VAL A 211 -0.27 -13.78 1.67
N TYR A 212 0.27 -12.59 1.48
CA TYR A 212 1.07 -12.19 0.32
C TYR A 212 2.57 -12.29 0.63
N ILE A 213 3.04 -11.54 1.63
CA ILE A 213 4.46 -11.49 2.03
C ILE A 213 4.59 -11.88 3.50
N ASP A 214 5.39 -12.91 3.73
CA ASP A 214 5.81 -13.36 5.06
C ASP A 214 7.29 -13.74 4.99
N ILE A 215 8.14 -12.92 5.59
CA ILE A 215 9.60 -13.14 5.65
C ILE A 215 10.03 -13.72 7.01
N GLY A 216 9.08 -14.10 7.87
CA GLY A 216 9.34 -14.58 9.24
C GLY A 216 9.57 -13.48 10.28
N THR A 217 9.60 -12.21 9.87
CA THR A 217 9.68 -11.02 10.72
C THR A 217 8.68 -9.96 10.25
N ALA A 218 8.51 -8.88 11.03
CA ALA A 218 7.55 -7.83 10.71
C ALA A 218 7.89 -7.11 9.40
N VAL A 219 6.89 -7.03 8.51
CA VAL A 219 6.87 -6.20 7.30
C VAL A 219 5.61 -5.33 7.34
N ILE A 220 5.77 -4.03 7.15
CA ILE A 220 4.67 -3.06 7.05
C ILE A 220 4.97 -2.07 5.92
N ASP A 221 4.00 -1.19 5.64
CA ASP A 221 4.14 -0.02 4.77
C ASP A 221 4.75 -0.33 3.41
N THR A 222 4.09 -1.21 2.67
CA THR A 222 4.53 -1.63 1.34
C THR A 222 4.04 -0.70 0.25
N ASP A 223 4.94 -0.17 -0.58
CA ASP A 223 4.63 0.46 -1.88
C ASP A 223 5.31 -0.26 -3.03
N VAL A 224 4.62 -0.34 -4.17
CA VAL A 224 5.07 -1.10 -5.34
C VAL A 224 5.03 -0.24 -6.60
N ILE A 225 6.12 -0.32 -7.37
CA ILE A 225 6.21 0.25 -8.72
C ILE A 225 6.74 -0.77 -9.74
N TYR A 226 6.27 -0.66 -10.97
CA TYR A 226 6.80 -1.41 -12.11
C TYR A 226 7.77 -0.55 -12.92
N ASP A 227 8.98 -1.03 -13.11
CA ASP A 227 9.96 -0.46 -14.03
C ASP A 227 9.84 -1.14 -15.40
N ALA A 228 9.08 -0.51 -16.30
CA ALA A 228 8.82 -1.02 -17.65
C ALA A 228 10.10 -1.21 -18.49
N PRO A 229 11.08 -0.26 -18.50
CA PRO A 229 12.38 -0.46 -19.15
C PRO A 229 13.08 -1.79 -18.81
N THR A 230 13.09 -2.19 -17.53
CA THR A 230 13.75 -3.43 -17.10
C THR A 230 12.80 -4.59 -16.86
N LYS A 231 11.49 -4.38 -17.06
CA LYS A 231 10.42 -5.33 -16.80
C LYS A 231 10.46 -5.90 -15.37
N THR A 232 10.85 -5.08 -14.41
CA THR A 232 11.09 -5.48 -13.03
C THR A 232 10.16 -4.75 -12.09
N TRP A 233 9.58 -5.48 -11.15
CA TRP A 233 8.85 -4.93 -10.03
C TRP A 233 9.81 -4.49 -8.94
N HIS A 234 9.52 -3.35 -8.31
CA HIS A 234 10.21 -2.87 -7.12
C HIS A 234 9.21 -2.70 -5.99
N LEU A 235 9.51 -3.29 -4.84
CA LEU A 235 8.75 -3.17 -3.60
C LEU A 235 9.60 -2.37 -2.63
N ASN A 236 9.02 -1.34 -2.03
CA ASN A 236 9.58 -0.63 -0.91
C ASN A 236 8.75 -0.95 0.33
N SER A 237 9.39 -1.24 1.46
CA SER A 237 8.73 -1.69 2.69
C SER A 237 9.48 -1.20 3.93
N LYS A 238 8.82 -1.23 5.09
CA LYS A 238 9.47 -1.11 6.39
C LYS A 238 9.68 -2.50 6.99
N GLU A 239 10.93 -2.88 7.16
CA GLU A 239 11.32 -4.20 7.69
C GLU A 239 12.37 -4.03 8.78
N ASN A 240 12.10 -4.59 9.96
CA ASN A 240 13.03 -4.60 11.10
C ASN A 240 13.68 -3.22 11.38
N GLY A 241 12.89 -2.14 11.29
CA GLY A 241 13.40 -0.79 11.54
C GLY A 241 14.03 -0.09 10.34
N ASN A 242 14.06 -0.69 9.15
CA ASN A 242 14.70 -0.11 7.96
C ASN A 242 13.72 0.02 6.80
N ILE A 243 13.88 1.07 5.97
CA ILE A 243 13.28 1.07 4.64
C ILE A 243 14.11 0.16 3.74
N VAL A 244 13.45 -0.85 3.18
CA VAL A 244 14.03 -1.85 2.30
C VAL A 244 13.48 -1.64 0.90
N GLN A 245 14.32 -1.85 -0.11
CA GLN A 245 13.87 -2.00 -1.48
C GLN A 245 14.19 -3.41 -1.94
N GLU A 246 13.19 -4.08 -2.48
CA GLU A 246 13.31 -5.38 -3.12
C GLU A 246 12.94 -5.30 -4.60
N LYS A 247 13.24 -6.38 -5.33
CA LYS A 247 12.81 -6.53 -6.72
C LYS A 247 12.29 -7.92 -7.03
N SER A 248 11.42 -8.02 -8.02
CA SER A 248 10.96 -9.29 -8.58
C SER A 248 10.63 -9.17 -10.07
N SER A 249 10.67 -10.29 -10.78
CA SER A 249 10.21 -10.36 -12.18
C SER A 249 8.68 -10.52 -12.29
N SER A 250 7.98 -10.74 -11.18
CA SER A 250 6.53 -10.85 -11.09
C SER A 250 6.04 -10.32 -9.75
N PHE A 251 4.84 -9.74 -9.72
CA PHE A 251 4.23 -9.21 -8.49
C PHE A 251 4.10 -10.31 -7.42
N PHE A 252 3.57 -11.49 -7.78
CA PHE A 252 3.52 -12.66 -6.87
C PHE A 252 4.80 -13.53 -6.91
N GLY A 253 5.89 -12.98 -7.43
CA GLY A 253 7.17 -13.65 -7.52
C GLY A 253 7.93 -13.66 -6.19
N LYS A 254 9.13 -14.25 -6.22
CA LYS A 254 10.08 -14.11 -5.11
C LYS A 254 10.68 -12.71 -5.15
N TRP A 255 10.53 -11.96 -4.05
CA TRP A 255 11.22 -10.70 -3.83
C TRP A 255 12.68 -10.95 -3.44
N THR A 256 13.57 -10.11 -3.95
CA THR A 256 15.01 -10.15 -3.64
C THR A 256 15.46 -8.76 -3.27
N ILE A 257 16.07 -8.63 -2.09
CA ILE A 257 16.62 -7.37 -1.59
C ILE A 257 17.59 -6.76 -2.61
N VAL A 258 17.35 -5.48 -2.92
CA VAL A 258 18.23 -4.61 -3.69
C VAL A 258 19.08 -3.77 -2.73
N THR A 259 18.44 -3.15 -1.73
CA THR A 259 19.10 -2.34 -0.71
C THR A 259 18.27 -2.32 0.58
N SER A 260 18.89 -1.95 1.69
CA SER A 260 18.25 -1.79 2.99
C SER A 260 18.84 -0.58 3.70
N GLY A 261 18.04 0.06 4.56
CA GLY A 261 18.46 1.23 5.33
C GLY A 261 18.41 2.52 4.52
N ILE A 262 17.52 2.62 3.53
CA ILE A 262 17.33 3.85 2.75
C ILE A 262 16.96 4.98 3.72
N GLY A 263 17.76 6.05 3.72
CA GLY A 263 17.57 7.23 4.56
C GLY A 263 18.13 7.14 5.97
N ASN A 264 18.67 6.00 6.44
CA ASN A 264 19.17 5.88 7.82
C ASN A 264 20.30 6.87 8.18
N SER A 265 21.05 7.35 7.19
CA SER A 265 22.08 8.40 7.36
C SER A 265 21.49 9.80 7.49
N ASP A 266 20.25 10.00 7.09
CA ASP A 266 19.62 11.29 6.84
C ASP A 266 18.44 11.59 7.77
N ILE A 267 17.80 10.54 8.28
CA ILE A 267 16.61 10.57 9.14
C ILE A 267 16.75 9.55 10.28
N GLY A 268 16.11 9.83 11.42
CA GLY A 268 16.24 9.01 12.62
C GLY A 268 15.42 7.72 12.55
N SER A 269 14.11 7.82 12.79
CA SER A 269 13.17 6.71 12.62
C SER A 269 12.31 6.98 11.40
N SER A 270 12.19 5.97 10.53
CA SER A 270 11.53 6.08 9.23
C SER A 270 10.35 5.13 9.08
N GLU A 271 9.34 5.45 8.30
CA GLU A 271 8.28 4.52 7.87
C GLU A 271 7.68 4.96 6.53
N GLY A 272 6.60 4.30 6.10
CA GLY A 272 5.73 4.81 5.04
C GLY A 272 6.38 5.22 3.73
N PRO A 273 7.21 4.38 3.08
CA PRO A 273 7.79 4.73 1.80
C PRO A 273 6.69 4.95 0.75
N THR A 274 6.80 6.00 -0.07
CA THR A 274 6.01 6.12 -1.32
C THR A 274 6.92 6.39 -2.50
N VAL A 275 6.89 5.50 -3.49
CA VAL A 275 7.74 5.49 -4.68
C VAL A 275 6.92 5.83 -5.94
N PHE A 276 7.45 6.74 -6.76
CA PHE A 276 6.77 7.18 -7.98
C PHE A 276 7.76 7.62 -9.07
N LEU A 277 7.31 7.53 -10.32
CA LEU A 277 8.06 7.95 -11.49
C LEU A 277 8.01 9.46 -11.68
N SER A 278 9.11 10.04 -12.17
CA SER A 278 9.11 11.42 -12.62
C SER A 278 8.29 11.57 -13.91
N ASN A 279 7.30 12.46 -13.90
CA ASN A 279 6.58 12.88 -15.11
C ASN A 279 7.52 13.52 -16.15
N ARG A 280 8.63 14.13 -15.71
CA ARG A 280 9.50 14.95 -16.57
C ARG A 280 10.72 14.20 -17.11
N TYR A 281 11.29 13.33 -16.29
CA TYR A 281 12.58 12.71 -16.58
C TYR A 281 12.44 11.19 -16.61
N ALA A 282 12.44 10.61 -17.80
CA ALA A 282 12.36 9.17 -17.97
C ALA A 282 13.48 8.46 -17.18
N GLY A 283 13.14 7.40 -16.46
CA GLY A 283 14.07 6.63 -15.64
C GLY A 283 14.46 7.30 -14.30
N VAL A 284 13.91 8.48 -13.99
CA VAL A 284 14.04 9.09 -12.66
C VAL A 284 12.86 8.67 -11.80
N TYR A 285 13.19 8.17 -10.61
CA TYR A 285 12.25 7.76 -9.58
C TYR A 285 12.45 8.64 -8.36
N HIS A 286 11.34 8.94 -7.70
CA HIS A 286 11.31 9.59 -6.40
C HIS A 286 10.82 8.59 -5.37
N LEU A 287 11.35 8.71 -4.15
CA LEU A 287 10.93 7.95 -2.98
C LEU A 287 10.81 8.92 -1.83
N PHE A 288 9.62 9.09 -1.27
CA PHE A 288 9.46 9.83 -0.03
C PHE A 288 9.44 8.83 1.12
N VAL A 289 10.17 9.14 2.19
CA VAL A 289 10.21 8.33 3.41
C VAL A 289 9.75 9.16 4.60
N ASP A 290 8.76 8.67 5.35
CA ASP A 290 8.18 9.39 6.48
C ASP A 290 9.17 9.39 7.64
N ASP A 291 9.73 10.55 7.99
CA ASP A 291 10.53 10.74 9.21
C ASP A 291 9.56 10.90 10.38
N LEU A 292 9.59 9.96 11.35
CA LEU A 292 8.66 9.95 12.48
C LEU A 292 8.75 11.20 13.36
N SER A 293 9.78 12.04 13.18
CA SER A 293 9.85 13.36 13.79
C SER A 293 8.76 14.31 13.26
N PRO A 294 8.55 15.48 13.87
CA PRO A 294 7.62 16.48 13.34
C PRO A 294 7.95 17.00 11.93
N ARG A 295 9.11 16.62 11.35
CA ARG A 295 9.46 16.96 9.97
C ARG A 295 8.49 16.32 8.96
N GLY A 296 8.06 15.08 9.21
CA GLY A 296 7.36 14.24 8.24
C GLY A 296 8.26 13.88 7.05
N TYR A 297 7.66 13.63 5.89
CA TYR A 297 8.35 13.10 4.72
C TYR A 297 9.67 13.79 4.33
N VAL A 298 10.65 12.96 3.97
CA VAL A 298 11.92 13.36 3.34
C VAL A 298 12.01 12.75 1.94
N PRO A 299 12.19 13.57 0.88
CA PRO A 299 12.30 13.09 -0.48
C PRO A 299 13.71 12.58 -0.79
N PHE A 300 13.74 11.48 -1.54
CA PHE A 300 14.92 10.88 -2.15
C PHE A 300 14.65 10.66 -3.65
N GLU A 301 15.71 10.53 -4.44
CA GLU A 301 15.63 10.28 -5.87
C GLU A 301 16.72 9.33 -6.36
N THR A 302 16.45 8.67 -7.48
CA THR A 302 17.42 7.87 -8.22
C THR A 302 17.17 7.93 -9.72
N GLY A 303 18.23 7.95 -10.52
CA GLY A 303 18.18 7.77 -11.97
C GLY A 303 18.37 6.32 -12.41
N ASN A 304 18.50 5.39 -11.46
CA ASN A 304 18.63 3.96 -11.70
C ASN A 304 18.09 3.17 -10.50
N ILE A 305 16.80 2.85 -10.53
CA ILE A 305 16.13 2.11 -9.46
C ILE A 305 16.73 0.73 -9.19
N THR A 306 17.38 0.11 -10.19
CA THR A 306 18.02 -1.20 -10.02
C THR A 306 19.30 -1.16 -9.18
N SER A 307 19.90 0.03 -9.01
CA SER A 307 21.15 0.19 -8.24
C SER A 307 20.95 0.17 -6.72
N GLY A 308 19.72 0.43 -6.24
CA GLY A 308 19.45 0.62 -4.82
C GLY A 308 20.04 1.90 -4.22
N VAL A 309 20.64 2.78 -5.03
CA VAL A 309 21.22 4.04 -4.57
C VAL A 309 20.17 5.14 -4.67
N TRP A 310 19.70 5.58 -3.50
CA TRP A 310 18.77 6.69 -3.33
C TRP A 310 19.50 7.88 -2.73
N LYS A 311 19.42 9.04 -3.40
CA LYS A 311 20.03 10.27 -2.92
C LYS A 311 18.96 11.15 -2.32
N LYS A 312 19.20 11.67 -1.12
CA LYS A 312 18.30 12.67 -0.53
C LYS A 312 18.20 13.88 -1.45
N SER A 313 16.98 14.24 -1.81
CA SER A 313 16.73 15.47 -2.57
C SER A 313 16.97 16.68 -1.68
N THR A 314 17.50 17.75 -2.27
CA THR A 314 17.70 19.03 -1.60
C THR A 314 16.73 20.06 -2.17
N ASN A 315 16.56 21.20 -1.49
CA ASN A 315 15.68 22.28 -1.94
C ASN A 315 14.25 21.78 -2.24
N TYR A 316 13.60 21.22 -1.23
CA TYR A 316 12.21 20.76 -1.28
C TYR A 316 11.36 21.53 -0.26
N ALA A 317 10.07 21.67 -0.56
CA ALA A 317 9.07 22.27 0.29
C ALA A 317 7.79 21.43 0.24
N LEU A 318 7.68 20.46 1.16
CA LEU A 318 6.49 19.64 1.34
C LEU A 318 5.44 20.40 2.18
N PRO A 319 4.18 19.93 2.23
CA PRO A 319 3.21 20.40 3.22
C PRO A 319 3.76 20.28 4.66
N THR A 320 3.14 20.97 5.61
CA THR A 320 3.51 20.82 7.04
C THR A 320 3.12 19.43 7.55
N ASN A 321 4.07 18.75 8.21
CA ASN A 321 3.90 17.45 8.85
C ASN A 321 3.21 16.38 7.98
N PRO A 322 3.58 16.20 6.70
CA PRO A 322 2.94 15.17 5.90
C PRO A 322 3.48 13.81 6.34
N ARG A 323 2.57 12.95 6.78
CA ARG A 323 2.84 11.56 7.17
C ARG A 323 2.45 10.60 6.05
N HIS A 324 2.71 9.31 6.26
CA HIS A 324 2.49 8.23 5.30
C HIS A 324 1.28 8.45 4.38
N GLY A 325 1.50 8.47 3.07
CA GLY A 325 0.50 8.73 2.05
C GLY A 325 0.98 8.36 0.65
N THR A 326 0.37 8.92 -0.40
CA THR A 326 0.66 8.55 -1.79
C THR A 326 0.80 9.77 -2.69
N VAL A 327 1.88 9.79 -3.48
CA VAL A 327 2.08 10.73 -4.58
C VAL A 327 1.69 10.09 -5.91
N PHE A 328 0.94 10.80 -6.74
CA PHE A 328 0.47 10.30 -8.03
C PHE A 328 0.45 11.40 -9.10
N GLY A 329 0.69 11.04 -10.36
CA GLY A 329 0.62 11.98 -11.48
C GLY A 329 -0.80 12.46 -11.75
N ILE A 330 -0.95 13.75 -12.03
CA ILE A 330 -2.23 14.40 -12.33
C ILE A 330 -2.19 15.23 -13.61
N THR A 331 -3.33 15.29 -14.29
CA THR A 331 -3.56 16.15 -15.46
C THR A 331 -3.78 17.61 -15.03
N THR A 332 -3.76 18.55 -15.98
CA THR A 332 -4.10 19.95 -15.71
C THR A 332 -5.51 20.11 -15.12
N GLN A 333 -6.49 19.32 -15.59
CA GLN A 333 -7.86 19.40 -15.12
C GLN A 333 -8.00 18.90 -13.67
N GLU A 334 -7.30 17.83 -13.32
CA GLU A 334 -7.26 17.30 -11.95
C GLU A 334 -6.54 18.24 -10.99
N MET A 335 -5.43 18.83 -11.42
CA MET A 335 -4.73 19.85 -10.66
C MET A 335 -5.63 21.05 -10.39
N ALA A 336 -6.37 21.54 -11.39
CA ALA A 336 -7.34 22.61 -11.21
C ALA A 336 -8.49 22.21 -10.27
N SER A 337 -8.96 20.95 -10.36
CA SER A 337 -10.03 20.43 -9.50
C SER A 337 -9.59 20.45 -8.03
N LEU A 338 -8.41 19.89 -7.73
CA LEU A 338 -7.81 19.90 -6.39
C LEU A 338 -7.53 21.33 -5.89
N ALA A 339 -6.93 22.18 -6.72
CA ALA A 339 -6.60 23.56 -6.34
C ALA A 339 -7.83 24.44 -6.06
N SER A 340 -9.01 24.02 -6.51
CA SER A 340 -10.29 24.74 -6.35
C SER A 340 -11.14 24.27 -5.16
N LEU A 341 -10.60 23.40 -4.30
CA LEU A 341 -11.24 22.89 -3.08
C LEU A 341 -11.48 23.98 -2.03
#